data_AF-A0A414KH07-F1
#
_entry.id   AF-A0A414KH07-F1
#
_cell.length_a   1.000
_cell.length_b   1.000
_cell.length_c   1.000
_cell.angle_alpha   90.00
_cell.angle_beta   90.00
_cell.angle_gamma   90.00
#
_symmetry.space_group_name_H-M   'P 1'
#
loop_
_entity.id
_entity.type
_entity.pdbx_description
1 polymer ?
#
loop_
_entity_poly.entity_id
_entity_poly.type
_entity_poly.pdbx_seq_one_letter_code
_entity_poly.pdbx_strand_id
1 'polypeptide(L)' 'MLIDMKFSIKEISDRLGHESPETTWKVYAHLYPGKDRKLADALNEVRATNDNVEDKNE' A
#
# COMPACT_ATOMS: atom_id res chain seq x y z
N MET A 1 -14.52 -10.36 6.48
CA MET A 1 -14.35 -10.19 5.01
C MET A 1 -12.88 -10.43 4.65
N LEU A 2 -12.48 -10.83 3.43
CA LEU A 2 -11.06 -11.10 3.09
C LEU A 2 -10.11 -9.92 3.40
N ILE A 3 -10.68 -8.72 3.42
CA ILE A 3 -10.00 -7.45 3.68
C ILE A 3 -9.63 -7.28 5.16
N ASP A 4 -10.34 -7.95 6.07
CA ASP A 4 -10.03 -7.99 7.51
C ASP A 4 -8.85 -8.92 7.83
N MET A 5 -8.51 -9.83 6.91
CA MET A 5 -7.42 -10.80 7.05
C MET A 5 -6.06 -10.26 6.59
N LYS A 6 -5.94 -8.94 6.39
CA LYS A 6 -4.71 -8.23 5.98
C LYS A 6 -4.16 -8.58 4.59
N PHE A 7 -4.90 -9.32 3.77
CA PHE A 7 -4.50 -9.58 2.37
C PHE A 7 -4.43 -8.29 1.55
N SER A 8 -3.49 -8.26 0.61
CA SER A 8 -3.32 -7.16 -0.32
C SER A 8 -4.45 -7.14 -1.36
N ILE A 9 -4.76 -5.96 -1.90
CA ILE A 9 -5.73 -5.81 -3.01
C ILE A 9 -5.35 -6.69 -4.20
N LYS A 10 -4.05 -6.88 -4.46
CA LYS A 10 -3.55 -7.73 -5.54
C LYS A 10 -3.96 -9.18 -5.33
N GLU A 11 -3.74 -9.76 -4.15
CA GLU A 11 -4.13 -11.14 -3.85
C GLU A 11 -5.64 -11.35 -3.92
N ILE A 12 -6.41 -10.34 -3.49
CA ILE A 12 -7.88 -10.36 -3.61
C ILE A 12 -8.28 -10.32 -5.09
N SER A 13 -7.64 -9.47 -5.90
CA SER A 13 -7.86 -9.38 -7.35
C SER A 13 -7.55 -10.69 -8.06
N ASP A 14 -6.41 -11.29 -7.75
CA ASP A 14 -5.94 -12.56 -8.33
C ASP A 14 -6.92 -13.70 -8.02
N ARG A 15 -7.51 -13.73 -6.80
CA ARG A 15 -8.53 -14.73 -6.42
C ARG A 15 -9.90 -14.50 -7.06
N LEU A 16 -10.27 -13.24 -7.27
CA LEU A 16 -11.54 -12.88 -7.93
C LEU A 16 -11.49 -13.06 -9.45
N GLY A 17 -10.30 -13.29 -10.01
CA GLY A 17 -10.12 -13.45 -11.46
C GLY A 17 -10.33 -12.15 -12.24
N HIS A 18 -10.15 -10.99 -11.58
CA HIS A 18 -10.22 -9.71 -12.27
C HIS A 18 -8.96 -9.52 -13.11
N GLU A 19 -9.13 -9.24 -14.41
CA GLU A 19 -8.02 -8.99 -15.35
C GLU A 19 -7.16 -7.79 -14.93
N SER A 20 -7.71 -6.82 -14.18
CA SER A 20 -6.97 -5.70 -13.62
C SER A 20 -7.24 -5.50 -12.13
N PRO A 21 -6.18 -5.34 -11.30
CA PRO A 21 -6.28 -4.88 -9.92
C PRO A 21 -7.03 -3.56 -9.73
N GLU A 22 -7.14 -2.73 -10.77
CA GLU A 22 -7.85 -1.44 -10.72
C GLU A 22 -9.36 -1.62 -10.53
N THR A 23 -9.94 -2.68 -11.07
CA THR A 23 -11.37 -3.00 -10.86
C THR A 23 -11.63 -3.34 -9.40
N THR A 24 -10.74 -4.15 -8.81
CA THR A 24 -10.78 -4.47 -7.37
C THR A 24 -10.58 -3.22 -6.52
N TRP A 25 -9.65 -2.33 -6.91
CA TRP A 25 -9.44 -1.07 -6.21
C TRP A 25 -10.68 -0.17 -6.27
N LYS A 26 -11.31 0.02 -7.44
CA LYS A 26 -12.53 0.84 -7.57
C LYS A 26 -13.68 0.35 -6.70
N VAL A 27 -13.85 -0.97 -6.59
CA VAL A 27 -14.94 -1.56 -5.80
C VAL A 27 -14.62 -1.52 -4.30
N TYR A 28 -13.37 -1.76 -3.90
CA TYR A 28 -13.01 -1.96 -2.48
C TYR A 28 -12.15 -0.85 -1.85
N ALA A 29 -11.78 0.21 -2.57
CA ALA A 29 -10.95 1.32 -2.04
C ALA A 29 -11.55 1.96 -0.79
N HIS A 30 -12.87 2.02 -0.68
CA HIS A 30 -13.59 2.55 0.49
C HIS A 30 -13.29 1.78 1.79
N LEU A 31 -12.77 0.55 1.71
CA LEU A 31 -12.39 -0.26 2.85
C LEU A 31 -10.98 0.02 3.35
N TYR A 32 -10.26 0.90 2.66
CA TYR A 32 -8.91 1.34 3.03
C TYR A 32 -8.83 2.86 3.26
N PRO A 33 -9.73 3.46 4.09
CA PRO A 33 -9.72 4.89 4.32
C PRO A 33 -8.39 5.32 4.96
N GLY A 34 -7.75 6.32 4.36
CA GLY A 34 -6.49 6.89 4.85
C GLY A 34 -5.26 5.99 4.69
N LYS A 35 -5.36 4.84 3.99
CA LYS A 35 -4.18 4.02 3.70
C LYS A 35 -3.21 4.70 2.76
N ASP A 36 -3.69 5.49 1.81
CA ASP A 36 -2.84 6.25 0.89
C ASP A 36 -1.93 7.21 1.64
N ARG A 37 -2.48 7.90 2.65
CA ARG A 37 -1.73 8.80 3.52
C ARG A 37 -0.73 8.05 4.39
N LYS A 38 -1.14 6.95 5.03
CA LYS A 38 -0.21 6.10 5.80
C LYS A 38 0.94 5.56 4.95
N LEU A 39 0.66 5.19 3.70
CA LEU A 39 1.68 4.72 2.76
C LEU A 39 2.63 5.84 2.36
N ALA A 40 2.10 7.03 2.05
CA ALA A 40 2.91 8.20 1.75
C ALA A 40 3.78 8.62 2.95
N ASP A 41 3.22 8.62 4.16
CA ASP A 41 3.94 8.94 5.39
C ASP A 41 5.06 7.92 5.65
N ALA A 42 4.79 6.62 5.55
CA ALA A 42 5.80 5.57 5.68
C ALA A 42 6.90 5.67 4.62
N LEU A 43 6.55 6.02 3.37
CA LEU A 43 7.54 6.23 2.31
C LEU A 43 8.43 7.44 2.61
N ASN A 44 7.86 8.51 3.14
CA ASN A 44 8.61 9.70 3.56
C ASN A 44 9.55 9.39 4.74
N GLU A 45 9.13 8.58 5.70
CA GLU A 45 9.98 8.11 6.80
C GLU A 45 11.15 7.26 6.29
N VAL A 46 10.91 6.33 5.35
CA VAL A 46 11.98 5.53 4.73
C VAL A 46 12.96 6.42 3.97
N ARG A 47 12.48 7.44 3.25
CA ARG A 47 13.36 8.39 2.56
C ARG A 47 14.20 9.21 3.55
N ALA A 48 13.55 9.80 4.55
CA ALA A 48 14.23 10.60 5.56
C ALA A 48 15.28 9.78 6.33
N THR A 49 15.02 8.51 6.62
CA THR A 49 16.00 7.63 7.27
C THR A 49 17.18 7.30 6.36
N ASN A 50 16.96 7.07 5.07
CA ASN A 50 18.04 6.86 4.11
C ASN A 50 18.90 8.11 3.90
N ASP A 51 18.28 9.28 3.78
CA ASP A 51 18.99 10.56 3.61
C ASP A 51 19.91 10.85 4.81
N ASN A 52 19.46 10.53 6.03
CA ASN A 52 20.27 10.67 7.26
C ASN A 52 21.41 9.65 7.41
N VAL A 53 21.40 8.56 6.63
CA VAL A 53 22.45 7.54 6.61
C VAL A 53 23.55 7.92 5.63
N GLU A 54 23.24 8.64 4.56
CA GLU A 54 24.22 9.14 3.60
C GLU A 54 25.09 10.26 4.19
N ASP A 55 24.51 11.18 4.97
CA ASP A 55 25.23 12.27 5.67
C ASP A 55 26.21 11.82 6.77
N LYS A 56 26.18 10.54 7.18
CA LYS A 56 27.06 10.00 8.24
C LYS A 56 28.28 9.25 7.71
N ASN A 57 28.38 9.07 6.39
CA ASN A 57 29.46 8.33 5.74
C ASN A 57 30.46 9.23 4.98
N GLU A 58 30.39 10.56 5.18
CA GLU A 58 31.35 11.57 4.68
C GLU A 58 32.11 12.20 5.87
#